data_AF-X0ZDV1-F1
#
_entry.id   AF-X0ZDV1-F1
#
_cell.length_a   1.000
_cell.length_b   1.000
_cell.length_c   1.000
_cell.angle_alpha   90.00
_cell.angle_beta   90.00
_cell.angle_gamma   90.00
#
_symmetry.space_group_name_H-M   'P 1'
#
loop_
_entity.id
_entity.type
_entity.pdbx_description
1 polymer ?
#
loop_
_entity_poly.entity_id
_entity_poly.type
_entity_poly.pdbx_seq_one_letter_code
_entity_poly.pdbx_strand_id
1 'polypeptide(L)'
;VDSRTILDINGAEKLLGNGDMLFSPVGASKPIRAQGAFVVEKEIRNVVSYLIKNCPSPEYEQEVLEYKKSKNMLRETEEEEEDELFNDAVSIIINSKQASISILQRKLRIGYTRAARLVDVMEKRGIVGPYDGRNPRKILISNEEYLNKYDK
;
A
#
# COMPACT_ATOMS: atom_id res chain seq x y z
N VAL A 1 7.81 -17.14 15.47
CA VAL A 1 6.63 -16.39 15.93
C VAL A 1 6.04 -17.17 17.07
N ASP A 2 5.86 -16.56 18.24
CA ASP A 2 5.36 -17.22 19.45
C ASP A 2 3.83 -17.36 19.37
N SER A 3 3.27 -18.54 19.64
CA SER A 3 1.80 -18.72 19.67
C SER A 3 1.17 -17.84 20.75
N ARG A 4 1.92 -17.45 21.77
CA ARG A 4 1.43 -16.56 22.82
C ARG A 4 1.07 -15.16 22.31
N THR A 5 1.67 -14.71 21.20
CA THR A 5 1.34 -13.40 20.61
C THR A 5 -0.01 -13.39 19.88
N ILE A 6 -0.45 -14.55 19.38
CA ILE A 6 -1.66 -14.64 18.53
C ILE A 6 -2.80 -15.37 19.23
N LEU A 7 -2.50 -16.44 19.98
CA LEU A 7 -3.46 -17.32 20.62
C LEU A 7 -3.47 -17.18 22.16
N ASP A 8 -2.64 -16.28 22.72
CA ASP A 8 -2.44 -16.10 24.17
C ASP A 8 -2.04 -17.37 24.95
N ILE A 9 -1.69 -18.45 24.24
CA ILE A 9 -1.40 -19.78 24.79
C ILE A 9 -0.11 -20.32 24.14
N ASN A 10 0.68 -21.05 24.94
CA ASN A 10 1.87 -21.77 24.46
C ASN A 10 1.47 -23.05 23.72
N GLY A 11 2.17 -23.37 22.64
CA GLY A 11 1.94 -24.60 21.88
C GLY A 11 2.51 -24.60 20.47
N ALA A 12 2.78 -23.43 19.87
CA ALA A 12 3.44 -23.38 18.55
C ALA A 12 4.84 -23.97 18.56
N GLU A 13 5.54 -23.89 19.69
CA GLU A 13 6.87 -24.48 19.88
C GLU A 13 6.89 -26.01 19.78
N LYS A 14 5.73 -26.66 19.88
CA LYS A 14 5.57 -28.12 19.78
C LYS A 14 5.11 -28.58 18.39
N LEU A 15 4.87 -27.64 17.48
CA LEU A 15 4.48 -27.95 16.11
C LEU A 15 5.69 -28.44 15.32
N LEU A 16 5.47 -29.47 14.51
CA LEU A 16 6.49 -30.09 13.67
C LEU A 16 6.72 -29.29 12.37
N GLY A 17 5.86 -28.30 12.09
CA GLY A 17 5.85 -27.55 10.83
C GLY A 17 5.15 -28.32 9.71
N ASN A 18 5.41 -27.92 8.46
CA ASN A 18 4.89 -28.60 7.25
C ASN A 18 3.40 -28.95 7.34
N GLY A 19 2.57 -27.94 7.64
CA GLY A 19 1.11 -28.09 7.69
C GLY A 19 0.57 -28.45 9.08
N ASP A 20 1.42 -28.78 10.05
CA ASP A 20 1.01 -28.93 11.46
C ASP A 20 0.73 -27.55 12.07
N MET A 21 -0.45 -27.40 12.66
CA MET A 21 -0.94 -26.11 13.15
C MET A 21 -1.83 -26.24 14.38
N LEU A 22 -2.01 -25.12 15.09
CA LEU A 22 -3.06 -24.97 16.10
C LEU A 22 -4.21 -24.19 15.49
N PHE A 23 -5.42 -24.71 15.63
CA PHE A 23 -6.65 -24.09 15.18
C PHE A 23 -7.53 -23.77 16.40
N SER A 24 -7.98 -22.52 16.52
CA SER A 24 -8.80 -22.05 17.64
C SER A 24 -10.15 -21.54 17.13
N PRO A 25 -11.16 -22.41 16.99
CA PRO A 25 -12.48 -21.99 16.53
C PRO A 25 -13.18 -21.14 17.58
N VAL A 26 -14.13 -20.31 17.12
CA VAL A 26 -14.95 -19.46 18.00
C VAL A 26 -15.69 -20.34 19.00
N GLY A 27 -15.56 -20.02 20.29
CA GLY A 27 -16.21 -20.75 21.38
C GLY A 27 -15.43 -21.95 21.93
N ALA A 28 -14.28 -22.31 21.35
CA ALA A 28 -13.40 -23.32 21.95
C ALA A 28 -12.63 -22.74 23.14
N SER A 29 -12.56 -23.51 24.22
CA SER A 29 -11.79 -23.13 25.42
C SER A 29 -10.28 -23.29 25.24
N LYS A 30 -9.84 -24.11 24.28
CA LYS A 30 -8.43 -24.33 23.93
C LYS A 30 -8.26 -24.58 22.43
N PRO A 31 -7.13 -24.16 21.82
CA PRO A 31 -6.80 -24.52 20.45
C PRO A 31 -6.66 -26.04 20.29
N ILE A 32 -7.15 -26.55 19.17
CA ILE A 32 -6.98 -27.94 18.75
C ILE A 32 -5.81 -28.05 17.77
N ARG A 33 -5.03 -29.13 17.88
CA ARG A 33 -3.98 -29.42 16.90
C ARG A 33 -4.61 -29.99 15.63
N ALA A 34 -4.24 -29.45 14.48
CA ALA A 34 -4.72 -29.85 13.18
C ALA A 34 -3.56 -30.02 12.20
N GLN A 35 -3.75 -30.82 11.16
CA GLN A 35 -2.77 -31.05 10.11
C GLN A 35 -3.38 -30.69 8.76
N GLY A 36 -2.82 -29.67 8.11
CA GLY A 36 -3.10 -29.30 6.73
C GLY A 36 -2.13 -29.97 5.76
N ALA A 37 -2.50 -29.97 4.49
CA ALA A 37 -1.58 -30.30 3.40
C ALA A 37 -0.54 -29.17 3.29
N PHE A 38 0.74 -29.51 3.44
CA PHE A 38 1.82 -28.59 3.11
C PHE A 38 2.15 -28.72 1.63
N VAL A 39 1.99 -27.62 0.91
CA VAL A 39 2.26 -27.55 -0.52
C VAL A 39 3.33 -26.50 -0.74
N VAL A 40 4.42 -26.88 -1.39
CA VAL A 40 5.49 -25.93 -1.71
C VAL A 40 5.14 -25.14 -2.96
N GLU A 41 5.72 -23.94 -3.08
CA GLU A 41 5.42 -23.03 -4.20
C GLU A 41 5.60 -23.70 -5.58
N LYS A 42 6.61 -24.57 -5.71
CA LYS A 42 6.85 -25.34 -6.95
C LYS A 42 5.67 -26.24 -7.30
N GLU A 43 5.08 -26.92 -6.34
CA GLU A 43 3.92 -27.80 -6.54
C GLU A 43 2.70 -26.98 -6.96
N ILE A 44 2.47 -25.83 -6.31
CA ILE A 44 1.41 -24.89 -6.68
C ILE A 44 1.57 -24.47 -8.15
N ARG A 45 2.77 -24.02 -8.54
CA ARG A 45 3.03 -23.59 -9.93
C ARG A 45 2.81 -24.71 -10.94
N ASN A 46 3.22 -25.93 -10.62
CA ASN A 46 3.02 -27.08 -11.50
C ASN A 46 1.53 -27.37 -11.71
N VAL A 47 0.74 -27.37 -10.63
CA VAL A 47 -0.72 -27.58 -10.71
C VAL A 47 -1.38 -26.46 -11.51
N VAL A 48 -1.05 -25.19 -11.23
CA VAL A 48 -1.58 -24.03 -11.96
C VAL A 48 -1.23 -24.12 -13.45
N SER A 49 0.02 -24.43 -13.78
CA SER A 49 0.46 -24.58 -15.18
C SER A 49 -0.27 -25.69 -15.90
N TYR A 50 -0.51 -26.81 -15.21
CA TYR A 50 -1.30 -27.91 -15.74
C TYR A 50 -2.75 -27.50 -15.99
N LEU A 51 -3.40 -26.79 -15.06
CA LEU A 51 -4.78 -26.32 -15.22
C LEU A 51 -4.91 -25.33 -16.38
N ILE A 52 -4.01 -24.36 -16.50
CA ILE A 52 -4.01 -23.39 -17.61
C ILE A 52 -3.89 -24.10 -18.97
N LYS A 53 -3.09 -25.16 -19.04
CA LYS A 53 -2.85 -25.88 -20.31
C LYS A 53 -4.00 -26.80 -20.69
N ASN A 54 -4.65 -27.45 -19.73
CA ASN A 54 -5.57 -28.55 -19.99
C ASN A 54 -7.05 -28.23 -19.72
N CYS A 55 -7.35 -27.13 -19.03
CA CYS A 55 -8.73 -26.69 -18.80
C CYS A 55 -9.12 -25.58 -19.79
N PRO A 56 -10.41 -25.49 -20.16
CA PRO A 56 -10.91 -24.36 -20.94
C PRO A 56 -10.69 -23.04 -20.19
N SER A 57 -10.58 -21.95 -20.95
CA SER A 57 -10.40 -20.62 -20.39
C SER A 57 -11.52 -20.31 -19.38
N PRO A 58 -11.17 -19.90 -18.14
CA PRO A 58 -12.16 -19.61 -17.12
C PRO A 58 -13.09 -18.48 -17.58
N GLU A 59 -14.39 -18.70 -17.47
CA GLU A 59 -15.40 -17.65 -17.60
C GLU A 59 -15.42 -16.85 -16.31
N TYR A 60 -14.95 -15.61 -16.38
CA TYR A 60 -15.01 -14.68 -15.27
C TYR A 60 -16.23 -13.78 -15.41
N GLU A 61 -16.99 -13.63 -14.33
CA GLU A 61 -18.06 -12.63 -14.27
C GLU A 61 -17.45 -11.22 -14.43
N GLN A 62 -17.86 -10.54 -15.50
CA GLN A 62 -17.36 -9.20 -15.83
C GLN A 62 -17.67 -8.19 -14.73
N GLU A 63 -18.80 -8.32 -14.04
CA GLU A 63 -19.21 -7.41 -12.96
C GLU A 63 -18.20 -7.39 -11.80
N VAL A 64 -17.60 -8.54 -11.46
CA VAL A 64 -16.55 -8.64 -10.42
C VAL A 64 -15.23 -8.00 -10.88
N LEU A 65 -14.91 -8.12 -12.17
CA LEU A 65 -13.73 -7.49 -12.76
C LEU A 65 -13.89 -5.97 -12.86
N GLU A 66 -15.09 -5.51 -13.23
CA GLU A 66 -15.45 -4.10 -13.30
C GLU A 66 -15.50 -3.46 -11.91
N TYR A 67 -16.01 -4.14 -10.88
CA TYR A 67 -15.97 -3.65 -9.50
C TYR A 67 -14.54 -3.41 -8.99
N LYS A 68 -13.58 -4.28 -9.35
CA LYS A 68 -12.17 -4.06 -9.00
C LYS A 68 -11.57 -2.88 -9.76
N LYS A 69 -11.89 -2.75 -11.05
CA LYS A 69 -11.44 -1.62 -11.87
C LYS A 69 -12.05 -0.31 -11.39
N SER A 70 -13.34 -0.28 -11.09
CA SER A 70 -14.04 0.90 -10.58
C SER A 70 -13.53 1.27 -9.19
N LYS A 71 -13.25 0.33 -8.30
CA LYS A 71 -12.63 0.62 -7.00
C LYS A 71 -11.20 1.15 -7.11
N ASN A 72 -10.42 0.68 -8.09
CA ASN A 72 -9.09 1.24 -8.37
C ASN A 72 -9.20 2.62 -9.03
N MET A 73 -10.12 2.81 -9.98
CA MET A 73 -10.43 4.10 -10.60
C MET A 73 -11.02 5.11 -9.60
N LEU A 74 -11.84 4.67 -8.64
CA LEU A 74 -12.38 5.47 -7.54
C LEU A 74 -11.27 5.89 -6.59
N ARG A 75 -10.27 5.03 -6.34
CA ARG A 75 -9.05 5.44 -5.63
C ARG A 75 -8.21 6.44 -6.42
N GLU A 76 -8.14 6.29 -7.75
CA GLU A 76 -7.44 7.23 -8.64
C GLU A 76 -8.20 8.55 -8.84
N THR A 77 -9.53 8.57 -8.66
CA THR A 77 -10.34 9.81 -8.71
C THR A 77 -10.49 10.47 -7.33
N GLU A 78 -10.49 9.71 -6.22
CA GLU A 78 -10.24 10.26 -4.88
C GLU A 78 -8.79 10.81 -4.74
N GLU A 79 -7.85 10.35 -5.58
CA GLU A 79 -6.51 10.96 -5.72
C GLU A 79 -6.53 12.35 -6.40
N GLU A 80 -7.64 12.74 -7.01
CA GLU A 80 -7.86 14.07 -7.61
C GLU A 80 -8.71 15.01 -6.75
N GLU A 81 -9.23 14.58 -5.59
CA GLU A 81 -9.69 15.53 -4.58
C GLU A 81 -8.47 16.34 -4.14
N GLU A 82 -8.41 17.58 -4.62
CA GLU A 82 -7.37 18.53 -4.35
C GLU A 82 -7.29 18.72 -2.83
N ASP A 83 -6.31 18.08 -2.20
CA ASP A 83 -6.13 18.14 -0.74
C ASP A 83 -6.12 19.62 -0.33
N GLU A 84 -6.98 20.00 0.62
CA GLU A 84 -7.15 21.41 1.03
C GLU A 84 -5.82 22.08 1.42
N LEU A 85 -4.84 21.29 1.87
CA LEU A 85 -3.51 21.75 2.27
C LEU A 85 -2.49 21.74 1.13
N PHE A 86 -2.89 21.41 -0.10
CA PHE A 86 -1.98 21.27 -1.24
C PHE A 86 -1.22 22.56 -1.52
N ASN A 87 -1.93 23.69 -1.62
CA ASN A 87 -1.32 24.99 -1.89
C ASN A 87 -0.35 25.39 -0.77
N ASP A 88 -0.76 25.23 0.49
CA ASP A 88 0.10 25.48 1.65
C ASP A 88 1.36 24.59 1.62
N ALA A 89 1.20 23.33 1.27
CA ALA A 89 2.29 22.37 1.15
C ALA A 89 3.29 22.79 0.07
N VAL A 90 2.81 23.25 -1.09
CA VAL A 90 3.68 23.77 -2.16
C VAL A 90 4.45 25.00 -1.67
N SER A 91 3.76 25.97 -1.06
CA SER A 91 4.40 27.17 -0.51
C SER A 91 5.48 26.83 0.51
N ILE A 92 5.22 25.86 1.41
CA ILE A 92 6.20 25.40 2.40
C ILE A 92 7.43 24.80 1.71
N ILE A 93 7.25 23.94 0.71
CA ILE A 93 8.36 23.26 0.03
C ILE A 93 9.21 24.26 -0.76
N ILE A 94 8.59 25.18 -1.49
CA ILE A 94 9.29 26.23 -2.24
C ILE A 94 10.09 27.13 -1.28
N ASN A 95 9.46 27.60 -0.19
CA ASN A 95 10.11 28.49 0.78
C ASN A 95 11.23 27.80 1.57
N SER A 96 11.04 26.52 1.92
CA SER A 96 12.04 25.76 2.67
C SER A 96 13.18 25.22 1.80
N LYS A 97 13.03 25.27 0.47
CA LYS A 97 13.94 24.65 -0.52
C LYS A 97 14.18 23.15 -0.29
N GLN A 98 13.28 22.48 0.43
CA GLN A 98 13.38 21.07 0.79
C GLN A 98 12.05 20.36 0.52
N ALA A 99 11.98 19.54 -0.54
CA ALA A 99 10.82 18.70 -0.81
C ALA A 99 10.96 17.33 -0.12
N SER A 100 10.65 17.28 1.18
CA SER A 100 10.67 16.05 1.97
C SER A 100 9.37 15.82 2.73
N ILE A 101 8.99 14.57 2.93
CA ILE A 101 7.76 14.20 3.66
C ILE A 101 7.80 14.76 5.10
N SER A 102 8.97 14.68 5.75
CA SER A 102 9.15 15.09 7.14
C SER A 102 9.01 16.61 7.37
N ILE A 103 9.22 17.44 6.35
CA ILE A 103 8.98 18.88 6.48
C ILE A 103 7.49 19.20 6.49
N LEU A 104 6.72 18.55 5.62
CA LEU A 104 5.28 18.71 5.54
C LEU A 104 4.59 18.18 6.80
N GLN A 105 5.01 17.02 7.31
CA GLN A 105 4.48 16.48 8.57
C GLN A 105 4.61 17.47 9.73
N ARG A 106 5.77 18.15 9.85
CA ARG A 106 6.01 19.11 10.94
C ARG A 106 5.30 20.44 10.73
N LYS A 107 5.27 20.96 9.49
CA LYS A 107 4.71 22.28 9.18
C LYS A 107 3.19 22.28 9.11
N LEU A 108 2.59 21.23 8.54
CA LEU A 108 1.14 21.10 8.36
C LEU A 108 0.47 20.23 9.44
N ARG A 109 1.26 19.62 10.34
CA ARG A 109 0.76 18.72 11.41
C ARG A 109 -0.07 17.55 10.86
N ILE A 110 0.36 16.98 9.74
CA ILE A 110 -0.31 15.87 9.06
C ILE A 110 0.46 14.55 9.24
N GLY A 111 -0.25 13.43 9.10
CA GLY A 111 0.33 12.09 9.12
C GLY A 111 1.22 11.79 7.91
N TYR A 112 2.07 10.76 8.04
CA TYR A 112 3.03 10.35 6.99
C TYR A 112 2.35 10.08 5.65
N THR A 113 1.27 9.32 5.64
CA THR A 113 0.56 8.93 4.41
C THR A 113 0.01 10.13 3.65
N ARG A 114 -0.54 11.13 4.34
CA ARG A 114 -1.05 12.36 3.72
C ARG A 114 0.09 13.22 3.19
N ALA A 115 1.18 13.37 3.95
CA ALA A 115 2.36 14.10 3.52
C ALA A 115 3.05 13.43 2.30
N ALA A 116 3.11 12.10 2.26
CA ALA A 116 3.63 11.36 1.11
C ALA A 116 2.78 11.61 -0.14
N ARG A 117 1.45 11.51 0.00
CA ARG A 117 0.50 11.79 -1.09
C ARG A 117 0.66 13.20 -1.65
N LEU A 118 0.77 14.21 -0.80
CA LEU A 118 1.00 15.60 -1.23
C LEU A 118 2.28 15.73 -2.07
N VAL A 119 3.36 15.06 -1.67
CA VAL A 119 4.63 15.08 -2.43
C VAL A 119 4.50 14.34 -3.76
N ASP A 120 3.78 13.22 -3.81
CA ASP A 120 3.55 12.47 -5.05
C ASP A 120 2.66 13.25 -6.03
N VAL A 121 1.64 13.96 -5.55
CA VAL A 121 0.83 14.86 -6.39
C VAL A 121 1.67 16.03 -6.92
N MET A 122 2.58 16.59 -6.11
CA MET A 122 3.52 17.61 -6.57
C MET A 122 4.48 17.10 -7.64
N GLU A 123 4.87 15.83 -7.59
CA GLU A 123 5.65 15.18 -8.65
C GLU A 123 4.84 15.02 -9.93
N LYS A 124 3.61 14.50 -9.84
CA LYS A 124 2.69 14.38 -11.00
C LYS A 124 2.44 15.75 -11.67
N ARG A 125 2.35 16.83 -10.89
CA ARG A 125 2.17 18.21 -11.38
C ARG A 125 3.47 18.90 -11.84
N GLY A 126 4.62 18.23 -11.74
CA GLY A 126 5.92 18.75 -12.17
C GLY A 126 6.50 19.86 -11.28
N ILE A 127 6.01 20.01 -10.05
CA ILE A 127 6.53 20.98 -9.07
C ILE A 127 7.80 20.44 -8.42
N VAL A 128 7.84 19.12 -8.19
CA VAL A 128 8.92 18.39 -7.55
C VAL A 128 9.40 17.28 -8.48
N GLY A 129 10.70 17.01 -8.51
CA GLY A 129 11.30 15.97 -9.34
C GLY A 129 11.17 14.56 -8.75
N PRO A 130 11.63 13.54 -9.47
CA PRO A 130 11.51 12.15 -9.05
C PRO A 130 12.31 11.84 -7.78
N TYR A 131 11.92 10.75 -7.11
CA TYR A 131 12.58 10.31 -5.90
C TYR A 131 13.90 9.57 -6.18
N ASP A 132 15.02 10.16 -5.75
CA ASP A 132 16.38 9.62 -5.94
C ASP A 132 16.87 8.74 -4.74
N GLY A 133 15.97 8.32 -3.83
CA GLY A 133 16.30 7.31 -2.80
C GLY A 133 17.05 7.80 -1.55
N ARG A 134 17.90 8.83 -1.67
CA ARG A 134 18.75 9.32 -0.54
C ARG A 134 18.59 10.80 -0.21
N ASN A 135 18.16 11.62 -1.15
CA ASN A 135 18.07 13.07 -0.99
C ASN A 135 16.61 13.55 -1.02
N PRO A 136 16.30 14.70 -0.38
CA PRO A 136 15.06 15.41 -0.65
C PRO A 136 14.87 15.61 -2.14
N ARG A 137 13.64 15.50 -2.61
CA ARG A 137 13.35 15.63 -4.05
C ARG A 137 13.73 17.03 -4.53
N LYS A 138 14.20 17.15 -5.77
CA LYS A 138 14.56 18.45 -6.36
C LYS A 138 13.30 19.26 -6.60
N ILE A 139 13.32 20.54 -6.31
CA ILE A 139 12.21 21.44 -6.65
C ILE A 139 12.45 21.92 -8.09
N LEU A 140 11.46 21.76 -8.96
CA LEU A 140 11.57 22.04 -10.40
C LEU A 140 11.06 23.42 -10.79
N ILE A 141 10.27 24.07 -9.92
CA ILE A 141 9.61 25.35 -10.19
C ILE A 141 10.01 26.37 -9.14
N SER A 142 10.27 27.62 -9.56
CA SER A 142 10.51 28.75 -8.66
C SER A 142 9.21 29.33 -8.09
N ASN A 143 9.31 30.10 -6.99
CA ASN A 143 8.13 30.72 -6.36
C ASN A 143 7.37 31.64 -7.33
N GLU A 144 8.09 32.40 -8.14
CA GLU A 144 7.52 33.33 -9.13
C GLU A 144 6.79 32.58 -10.26
N GLU A 145 7.35 31.47 -10.73
CA GLU A 145 6.71 30.63 -11.75
C GLU A 145 5.47 29.90 -11.23
N TYR A 146 5.46 29.50 -9.96
CA TYR A 146 4.29 28.88 -9.34
C TYR A 146 3.13 29.87 -9.21
N LEU A 147 3.38 31.07 -8.66
CA LEU A 147 2.37 32.13 -8.53
C LEU A 147 1.78 32.53 -9.89
N ASN A 148 2.61 32.67 -10.92
CA ASN A 148 2.14 33.04 -12.26
C ASN A 148 1.27 31.97 -12.94
N LYS A 149 1.43 30.70 -12.55
CA LYS A 149 0.75 29.56 -13.20
C LYS A 149 -0.53 29.13 -12.46
N TYR A 150 -0.61 29.35 -11.15
CA TYR A 150 -1.69 28.81 -10.31
C TYR A 150 -2.46 29.86 -9.49
N ASP A 151 -2.02 31.12 -9.42
CA ASP A 151 -2.64 32.19 -8.62
C ASP A 151 -3.40 33.22 -9.48
N LYS A 152 -4.08 32.76 -10.55
CA LYS A 152 -4.97 33.58 -11.40
C LYS A 152 -6.45 33.32 -11.11
#